data_AF-A0A3A1R360-F1
#
_entry.id   AF-A0A3A1R360-F1
#
_cell.length_a   1.000
_cell.length_b   1.000
_cell.length_c   1.000
_cell.angle_alpha   90.00
_cell.angle_beta   90.00
_cell.angle_gamma   90.00
#
_symmetry.space_group_name_H-M   'P 1'
#
loop_
_entity.id
_entity.type
_entity.pdbx_description
1 polymer ?
#
loop_
_entity_poly.entity_id
_entity_poly.type
_entity_poly.pdbx_seq_one_letter_code
_entity_poly.pdbx_strand_id
1 'polypeptide(L)'
;MSKTDQEILRRRLKERRLFLNMTYQDLAEKTGMSKSSIQRYETGGIKNIPYDKIFALSEALEVSPEYFTNLTKDYTGESAFEIDVVKKEDRSQHLDHIREFEERAIRYITPNLISQGYNIERHSHGCVGDIVATKGKEIWHIDFLYTRDVKKYPPQTGMGRQQLLLRFGRLAVYDKPITKYSIVMDIRVLAEQYIKLKPIHLDIETSIIILRGTDYEELHF
;
A
#
# COMPACT_ATOMS: atom_id res chain seq x y z
N MET A 1 17.81 16.86 22.50
CA MET A 1 17.13 16.81 21.20
C MET A 1 17.18 18.20 20.60
N SER A 2 17.71 18.34 19.37
CA SER A 2 17.79 19.61 18.66
C SER A 2 16.39 20.15 18.30
N LYS A 3 16.27 21.45 18.00
CA LYS A 3 15.04 21.99 17.40
C LYS A 3 14.68 21.28 16.09
N THR A 4 15.70 20.94 15.30
CA THR A 4 15.54 20.19 14.04
C THR A 4 14.94 18.80 14.28
N ASP A 5 15.45 18.09 15.29
CA ASP A 5 14.96 16.77 15.69
C ASP A 5 13.49 16.82 16.14
N GLN A 6 13.10 17.86 16.89
CA GLN A 6 11.72 18.08 17.32
C GLN A 6 10.79 18.31 16.14
N GLU A 7 11.24 19.06 15.14
CA GLU A 7 10.45 19.32 13.94
C GLU A 7 10.25 18.06 13.11
N ILE A 8 11.31 17.24 12.95
CA ILE A 8 11.23 15.95 12.26
C ILE A 8 10.20 15.03 12.94
N LEU A 9 10.24 14.93 14.27
CA LEU A 9 9.33 14.09 15.05
C LEU A 9 7.85 14.52 14.90
N ARG A 10 7.59 15.83 14.96
CA ARG A 10 6.25 16.42 14.77
C ARG A 10 5.70 16.11 13.39
N ARG A 11 6.52 16.36 12.38
CA ARG A 11 6.19 16.15 10.98
C ARG A 11 5.86 14.68 10.73
N ARG A 12 6.71 13.76 11.20
CA ARG A 12 6.50 12.31 11.18
C ARG A 12 5.16 11.90 11.76
N LEU A 13 4.88 12.34 12.99
CA LEU A 13 3.64 12.01 13.68
C LEU A 13 2.41 12.46 12.88
N LYS A 14 2.42 13.73 12.42
CA LYS A 14 1.32 14.33 11.66
C LYS A 14 1.12 13.67 10.31
N GLU A 15 2.17 13.57 9.50
CA GLU A 15 2.11 12.98 8.15
C GLU A 15 1.63 11.54 8.23
N ARG A 16 2.17 10.75 9.16
CA ARG A 16 1.78 9.35 9.31
C ARG A 16 0.33 9.19 9.76
N ARG A 17 -0.15 10.01 10.70
CA ARG A 17 -1.55 10.00 11.12
C ARG A 17 -2.47 10.34 9.95
N LEU A 18 -2.17 11.42 9.23
CA LEU A 18 -2.98 11.85 8.07
C LEU A 18 -2.97 10.83 6.94
N PHE A 19 -1.82 10.20 6.70
CA PHE A 19 -1.67 9.15 5.72
C PHE A 19 -2.53 7.91 6.02
N LEU A 20 -2.76 7.61 7.30
CA LEU A 20 -3.70 6.57 7.72
C LEU A 20 -5.15 7.06 7.79
N ASN A 21 -5.44 8.28 7.30
CA ASN A 21 -6.74 8.95 7.39
C ASN A 21 -7.30 9.02 8.82
N MET A 22 -6.42 9.09 9.82
CA MET A 22 -6.83 9.17 11.22
C MET A 22 -7.08 10.60 11.66
N THR A 23 -8.20 10.84 12.32
CA THR A 23 -8.40 12.07 13.10
C THR A 23 -7.55 12.03 14.37
N TYR A 24 -7.45 13.17 15.06
CA TYR A 24 -6.83 13.19 16.39
C TYR A 24 -7.58 12.29 17.40
N GLN A 25 -8.89 12.11 17.20
CA GLN A 25 -9.71 11.27 18.06
C GLN A 25 -9.41 9.79 17.80
N ASP A 26 -9.28 9.40 16.54
CA ASP A 26 -8.98 8.00 16.17
C ASP A 26 -7.61 7.58 16.71
N LEU A 27 -6.60 8.46 16.62
CA LEU A 27 -5.28 8.17 17.18
C LEU A 27 -5.30 8.16 18.72
N ALA A 28 -6.14 8.98 19.35
CA ALA A 28 -6.32 8.99 20.82
C ALA A 28 -6.89 7.66 21.31
N GLU A 29 -7.93 7.17 20.65
CA GLU A 29 -8.58 5.90 20.97
C GLU A 29 -7.62 4.71 20.79
N LYS A 30 -6.84 4.69 19.71
CA LYS A 30 -5.85 3.62 19.48
C LYS A 30 -4.68 3.63 20.46
N THR A 31 -4.25 4.80 20.93
CA THR A 31 -3.06 4.93 21.79
C THR A 31 -3.39 4.97 23.29
N GLY A 32 -4.67 5.13 23.66
CA GLY A 32 -5.09 5.42 25.03
C GLY A 32 -4.63 6.79 25.53
N MET A 33 -4.17 7.68 24.64
CA MET A 33 -3.71 9.03 24.98
C MET A 33 -4.85 10.02 24.78
N SER A 34 -4.79 11.19 25.44
CA SER A 34 -5.80 12.22 25.18
C SER A 34 -5.59 12.87 23.82
N LYS A 35 -6.70 13.20 23.13
CA LYS A 35 -6.71 14.01 21.89
C LYS A 35 -5.86 15.28 22.02
N SER A 36 -5.96 15.96 23.17
CA SER A 36 -5.18 17.16 23.47
C SER A 36 -3.67 16.92 23.58
N SER A 37 -3.25 15.72 23.99
CA SER A 37 -1.82 15.37 24.06
C SER A 37 -1.26 15.12 22.66
N ILE A 38 -1.97 14.35 21.84
CA ILE A 38 -1.61 14.11 20.43
C ILE A 38 -1.51 15.43 19.65
N GLN A 39 -2.52 16.30 19.77
CA GLN A 39 -2.49 17.60 19.11
C GLN A 39 -1.29 18.45 19.56
N ARG A 40 -0.95 18.42 20.86
CA ARG A 40 0.22 19.15 21.39
C ARG A 40 1.55 18.53 20.95
N TYR A 41 1.62 17.22 20.74
CA TYR A 41 2.80 16.61 20.14
C TYR A 41 3.00 17.05 18.70
N GLU A 42 1.94 17.14 17.88
CA GLU A 42 2.05 17.57 16.48
C GLU A 42 2.26 19.08 16.31
N THR A 43 1.64 19.90 17.16
CA THR A 43 1.74 21.38 17.09
C THR A 43 2.95 21.93 17.84
N GLY A 44 3.65 21.08 18.59
CA GLY A 44 4.84 21.46 19.34
C GLY A 44 4.59 22.08 20.71
N GLY A 45 3.35 22.02 21.21
CA GLY A 45 3.01 22.37 22.59
C GLY A 45 3.68 21.44 23.62
N ILE A 46 4.02 20.20 23.23
CA ILE A 46 4.91 19.31 23.99
C ILE A 46 6.16 19.07 23.16
N LYS A 47 7.33 19.36 23.74
CA LYS A 47 8.61 19.35 23.02
C LYS A 47 9.12 17.94 22.70
N ASN A 48 8.89 16.98 23.59
CA ASN A 48 9.38 15.60 23.45
C ASN A 48 8.26 14.60 23.73
N ILE A 49 8.22 13.52 22.96
CA ILE A 49 7.35 12.37 23.22
C ILE A 49 8.06 11.49 24.27
N PRO A 50 7.42 11.17 25.41
CA PRO A 50 7.96 10.24 26.39
C PRO A 50 8.20 8.86 25.79
N TYR A 51 9.27 8.18 26.19
CA TYR A 51 9.68 6.91 25.59
C TYR A 51 8.63 5.79 25.75
N ASP A 52 7.92 5.77 26.88
CA ASP A 52 6.79 4.86 27.13
C ASP A 52 5.64 5.06 26.13
N LYS A 53 5.48 6.28 25.59
CA LYS A 53 4.44 6.59 24.60
C LYS A 53 4.86 6.27 23.17
N ILE A 54 6.16 6.10 22.92
CA ILE A 54 6.65 5.78 21.58
C ILE A 54 6.10 4.44 21.12
N PHE A 55 6.08 3.41 21.98
CA PHE A 55 5.56 2.09 21.60
C PHE A 55 4.07 2.13 21.24
N ALA A 56 3.25 2.79 22.07
CA ALA A 56 1.82 2.92 21.81
C ALA A 56 1.53 3.71 20.52
N LEU A 57 2.27 4.80 20.29
CA LEU A 57 2.18 5.57 19.05
C LEU A 57 2.65 4.76 17.83
N SER A 58 3.71 3.99 17.99
CA SER A 58 4.26 3.13 16.95
C SER A 58 3.28 2.06 16.52
N GLU A 59 2.66 1.36 17.48
CA GLU A 59 1.64 0.36 17.21
C GLU A 59 0.41 0.99 16.54
N ALA A 60 -0.11 2.10 17.09
CA ALA A 60 -1.29 2.76 16.56
C ALA A 60 -1.10 3.32 15.13
N LEU A 61 0.11 3.79 14.82
CA LEU A 61 0.48 4.32 13.50
C LEU A 61 1.10 3.26 12.57
N GLU A 62 1.12 2.01 13.01
CA GLU A 62 1.64 0.86 12.27
C GLU A 62 3.11 1.06 11.85
N VAL A 63 3.93 1.77 12.65
CA VAL A 63 5.37 2.05 12.45
C VAL A 63 6.25 1.31 13.47
N SER A 64 7.52 1.07 13.14
CA SER A 64 8.48 0.60 14.14
C SER A 64 8.82 1.71 15.14
N PRO A 65 9.22 1.39 16.39
CA PRO A 65 9.71 2.39 17.36
C PRO A 65 10.85 3.26 16.83
N GLU A 66 11.67 2.71 15.94
CA GLU A 66 12.76 3.40 15.24
C GLU A 66 12.28 4.59 14.42
N TYR A 67 11.03 4.60 13.97
CA TYR A 67 10.42 5.73 13.26
C TYR A 67 10.48 7.02 14.09
N PHE A 68 10.39 6.93 15.42
CA PHE A 68 10.47 8.07 16.32
C PHE A 68 11.85 8.25 16.96
N THR A 69 12.62 7.17 17.13
CA THR A 69 13.91 7.23 17.84
C THR A 69 15.11 7.40 16.92
N ASN A 70 15.04 6.94 15.67
CA ASN A 70 16.08 7.11 14.67
C ASN A 70 15.77 8.31 13.76
N LEU A 71 16.30 9.47 14.13
CA LEU A 71 16.06 10.73 13.42
C LEU A 71 17.06 10.99 12.27
N THR A 72 18.08 10.14 12.09
CA THR A 72 19.06 10.26 11.00
C THR A 72 18.59 9.63 9.69
N LYS A 73 17.66 8.67 9.74
CA LYS A 73 16.96 8.15 8.57
C LYS A 73 15.79 9.07 8.23
N ASP A 74 15.67 9.54 6.98
CA ASP A 74 14.47 10.27 6.56
C ASP A 74 13.34 9.30 6.18
N TYR A 75 12.36 9.17 7.08
CA TYR A 75 11.15 8.37 6.87
C TYR A 75 9.98 9.19 6.28
N THR A 76 10.27 10.39 5.83
CA THR A 76 9.27 11.43 5.55
C THR A 76 9.64 12.17 4.26
N GLY A 77 10.20 11.44 3.30
CA GLY A 77 10.67 11.98 2.03
C GLY A 77 9.64 12.92 1.38
N GLU A 78 10.08 14.16 1.24
CA GLU A 78 9.59 15.30 0.45
C GLU A 78 8.08 15.65 0.49
N SER A 79 7.81 16.67 1.32
CA SER A 79 6.57 17.46 1.40
C SER A 79 6.18 18.09 0.05
N ALA A 80 4.86 18.21 -0.16
CA ALA A 80 4.14 18.65 -1.37
C ALA A 80 4.44 20.08 -1.90
N PHE A 81 5.60 20.68 -1.62
CA PHE A 81 5.97 22.04 -2.03
C PHE A 81 7.05 22.09 -3.13
N GLU A 82 7.76 21.00 -3.43
CA GLU A 82 8.75 20.91 -4.53
C GLU A 82 8.16 20.39 -5.86
N ILE A 83 6.85 20.54 -6.00
CA ILE A 83 6.06 19.77 -6.97
C ILE A 83 6.28 20.16 -8.44
N ASP A 84 6.85 21.32 -8.80
CA ASP A 84 6.77 21.77 -10.20
C ASP A 84 8.04 21.67 -11.05
N VAL A 85 9.23 21.48 -10.48
CA VAL A 85 10.48 21.49 -11.29
C VAL A 85 11.12 20.10 -11.44
N VAL A 86 10.99 19.22 -10.44
CA VAL A 86 11.51 17.84 -10.48
C VAL A 86 10.53 16.86 -11.17
N LYS A 87 9.28 17.27 -11.39
CA LYS A 87 8.15 16.42 -11.81
C LYS A 87 8.20 15.81 -13.21
N LYS A 88 9.04 16.28 -14.14
CA LYS A 88 9.03 15.73 -15.50
C LYS A 88 9.94 14.51 -15.66
N GLU A 89 11.12 14.52 -15.03
CA GLU A 89 12.09 13.42 -15.15
C GLU A 89 11.72 12.23 -14.24
N ASP A 90 11.33 12.45 -12.98
CA ASP A 90 10.90 11.37 -12.05
C ASP A 90 9.55 10.74 -12.45
N ARG A 91 8.60 11.52 -12.97
CA ARG A 91 7.31 10.97 -13.43
C ARG A 91 7.47 10.12 -14.67
N SER A 92 8.32 10.51 -15.62
CA SER A 92 8.58 9.70 -16.81
C SER A 92 9.20 8.37 -16.40
N GLN A 93 10.28 8.39 -15.61
CA GLN A 93 10.94 7.18 -15.11
C GLN A 93 9.99 6.29 -14.30
N HIS A 94 9.12 6.90 -13.50
CA HIS A 94 8.12 6.14 -12.75
C HIS A 94 7.07 5.47 -13.65
N LEU A 95 6.56 6.19 -14.66
CA LEU A 95 5.63 5.63 -15.64
C LEU A 95 6.30 4.52 -16.45
N ASP A 96 7.58 4.67 -16.76
CA ASP A 96 8.38 3.66 -17.46
C ASP A 96 8.48 2.39 -16.61
N HIS A 97 8.76 2.50 -15.31
CA HIS A 97 8.78 1.34 -14.41
C HIS A 97 7.42 0.66 -14.23
N ILE A 98 6.33 1.43 -14.17
CA ILE A 98 4.97 0.85 -14.16
C ILE A 98 4.76 0.06 -15.45
N ARG A 99 5.07 0.66 -16.59
CA ARG A 99 4.90 0.03 -17.90
C ARG A 99 5.76 -1.22 -18.04
N GLU A 100 7.02 -1.18 -17.61
CA GLU A 100 7.92 -2.35 -17.59
C GLU A 100 7.36 -3.48 -16.72
N PHE A 101 6.81 -3.14 -15.55
CA PHE A 101 6.16 -4.11 -14.68
C PHE A 101 4.93 -4.74 -15.34
N GLU A 102 4.04 -3.93 -15.91
CA GLU A 102 2.83 -4.40 -16.61
C GLU A 102 3.18 -5.29 -17.81
N GLU A 103 4.12 -4.85 -18.65
CA GLU A 103 4.60 -5.61 -19.81
C GLU A 103 5.19 -6.96 -19.41
N ARG A 104 5.93 -7.00 -18.29
CA ARG A 104 6.49 -8.23 -17.73
C ARG A 104 5.40 -9.15 -17.17
N ALA A 105 4.45 -8.60 -16.41
CA ALA A 105 3.32 -9.35 -15.86
C ALA A 105 2.50 -10.00 -16.98
N ILE A 106 2.13 -9.20 -17.99
CA ILE A 106 1.43 -9.66 -19.19
C ILE A 106 2.18 -10.79 -19.88
N ARG A 107 3.49 -10.61 -20.09
CA ARG A 107 4.35 -11.58 -20.81
C ARG A 107 4.37 -12.95 -20.15
N TYR A 108 4.34 -13.01 -18.82
CA TYR A 108 4.44 -14.28 -18.09
C TYR A 108 3.08 -14.89 -17.75
N ILE A 109 2.09 -14.07 -17.41
CA ILE A 109 0.77 -14.55 -17.01
C ILE A 109 -0.04 -15.01 -18.24
N THR A 110 -0.06 -14.21 -19.30
CA THR A 110 -0.97 -14.44 -20.44
C THR A 110 -0.74 -15.80 -21.13
N PRO A 111 0.49 -16.22 -21.48
CA PRO A 111 0.69 -17.50 -22.16
C PRO A 111 0.26 -18.71 -21.31
N ASN A 112 0.46 -18.62 -19.99
CA ASN A 112 0.04 -19.66 -19.05
C ASN A 112 -1.49 -19.75 -18.96
N LEU A 113 -2.20 -18.62 -18.90
CA LEU A 113 -3.67 -18.64 -18.93
C LEU A 113 -4.23 -19.16 -20.27
N ILE A 114 -3.61 -18.80 -21.39
CA ILE A 114 -4.01 -19.32 -22.71
C ILE A 114 -3.81 -20.83 -22.78
N SER A 115 -2.67 -21.36 -22.29
CA SER A 115 -2.43 -22.82 -22.28
C SER A 115 -3.41 -23.57 -21.38
N GLN A 116 -3.94 -22.91 -20.34
CA GLN A 116 -5.02 -23.41 -19.50
C GLN A 116 -6.42 -23.26 -20.14
N GLY A 117 -6.54 -22.64 -21.31
CA GLY A 117 -7.80 -22.51 -22.05
C GLY A 117 -8.66 -21.29 -21.69
N TYR A 118 -8.08 -20.25 -21.10
CA TYR A 118 -8.78 -18.98 -20.91
C TYR A 118 -8.75 -18.14 -22.19
N ASN A 119 -9.87 -17.49 -22.48
CA ASN A 119 -9.89 -16.33 -23.37
C ASN A 119 -9.47 -15.08 -22.58
N ILE A 120 -8.64 -14.22 -23.18
CA ILE A 120 -7.98 -13.11 -22.48
C ILE A 120 -8.36 -11.78 -23.13
N GLU A 121 -8.90 -10.88 -22.32
CA GLU A 121 -9.20 -9.50 -22.70
C GLU A 121 -8.33 -8.54 -21.89
N ARG A 122 -7.78 -7.51 -22.55
CA ARG A 122 -7.04 -6.44 -21.89
C ARG A 122 -7.92 -5.22 -21.74
N HIS A 123 -7.94 -4.66 -20.54
CA HIS A 123 -8.74 -3.49 -20.23
C HIS A 123 -7.83 -2.29 -19.99
N SER A 124 -8.39 -1.09 -20.18
CA SER A 124 -7.67 0.16 -19.89
C SER A 124 -7.61 0.44 -18.39
N HIS A 125 -6.64 1.28 -18.02
CA HIS A 125 -6.41 1.74 -16.65
C HIS A 125 -7.70 2.27 -16.01
N GLY A 126 -8.02 1.80 -14.79
CA GLY A 126 -9.25 2.16 -14.06
C GLY A 126 -10.36 1.11 -14.07
N CYS A 127 -10.21 0.03 -14.86
CA CYS A 127 -11.05 -1.17 -14.75
C CYS A 127 -10.72 -1.96 -13.48
N VAL A 128 -11.59 -2.90 -13.09
CA VAL A 128 -11.37 -3.73 -11.88
C VAL A 128 -10.14 -4.61 -12.03
N GLY A 129 -9.82 -5.08 -13.23
CA GLY A 129 -8.56 -5.74 -13.56
C GLY A 129 -8.03 -5.23 -14.89
N ASP A 130 -6.70 -5.19 -15.03
CA ASP A 130 -5.99 -4.85 -16.27
C ASP A 130 -6.09 -5.98 -17.30
N ILE A 131 -6.22 -7.22 -16.82
CA ILE A 131 -6.55 -8.40 -17.61
C ILE A 131 -7.84 -9.03 -17.07
N VAL A 132 -8.70 -9.46 -17.98
CA VAL A 132 -9.84 -10.34 -17.68
C VAL A 132 -9.65 -11.65 -18.42
N ALA A 133 -9.58 -12.74 -17.67
CA ALA A 133 -9.48 -14.09 -18.19
C ALA A 133 -10.81 -14.83 -17.99
N THR A 134 -11.38 -15.34 -19.08
CA THR A 134 -12.69 -16.01 -19.05
C THR A 134 -12.58 -17.45 -19.51
N LYS A 135 -13.17 -18.39 -18.74
CA LYS A 135 -13.25 -19.81 -19.09
C LYS A 135 -14.54 -20.42 -18.55
N GLY A 136 -15.48 -20.71 -19.45
CA GLY A 136 -16.80 -21.22 -19.06
C GLY A 136 -17.57 -20.20 -18.21
N LYS A 137 -17.81 -20.53 -16.93
CA LYS A 137 -18.45 -19.62 -15.96
C LYS A 137 -17.44 -18.80 -15.15
N GLU A 138 -16.15 -19.12 -15.25
CA GLU A 138 -15.12 -18.42 -14.51
C GLU A 138 -14.75 -17.11 -15.22
N ILE A 139 -14.78 -16.02 -14.47
CA ILE A 139 -14.42 -14.68 -14.89
C ILE A 139 -13.40 -14.16 -13.88
N TRP A 140 -12.15 -14.17 -14.29
CA TRP A 140 -10.99 -13.86 -13.46
C TRP A 140 -10.45 -12.49 -13.82
N HIS A 141 -10.62 -11.52 -12.92
CA HIS A 141 -10.01 -10.21 -13.04
C HIS A 141 -8.62 -10.20 -12.39
N ILE A 142 -7.62 -9.76 -13.14
CA ILE A 142 -6.23 -9.69 -12.71
C ILE A 142 -5.80 -8.22 -12.75
N ASP A 143 -5.51 -7.64 -11.58
CA ASP A 143 -5.17 -6.23 -11.36
C ASP A 143 -3.68 -6.10 -11.03
N PHE A 144 -3.00 -5.18 -11.70
CA PHE A 144 -1.57 -4.94 -11.55
C PHE A 144 -1.32 -3.85 -10.49
N LEU A 145 -0.69 -4.23 -9.39
CA LEU A 145 -0.31 -3.31 -8.33
C LEU A 145 1.22 -3.13 -8.32
N TYR A 146 1.69 -2.18 -9.11
CA TYR A 146 3.07 -1.72 -8.99
C TYR A 146 3.26 -1.01 -7.66
N THR A 147 4.17 -1.51 -6.82
CA THR A 147 4.52 -0.89 -5.54
C THR A 147 5.93 -0.30 -5.65
N ARG A 148 6.07 1.02 -5.46
CA ARG A 148 7.39 1.66 -5.40
C ARG A 148 8.24 1.03 -4.28
N ASP A 149 9.53 0.88 -4.52
CA ASP A 149 10.51 0.26 -3.61
C ASP A 149 10.29 0.71 -2.15
N VAL A 150 9.76 -0.19 -1.33
CA VAL A 150 9.50 0.02 0.10
C VAL A 150 10.79 0.00 0.93
N LYS A 151 11.99 -0.07 0.34
CA LYS A 151 13.26 0.06 1.10
C LYS A 151 13.34 1.31 1.98
N LYS A 152 12.58 2.37 1.68
CA LYS A 152 12.50 3.59 2.51
C LYS A 152 11.51 3.51 3.69
N TYR A 153 10.63 2.50 3.76
CA TYR A 153 9.57 2.40 4.77
C TYR A 153 9.49 0.98 5.38
N PRO A 154 9.50 0.83 6.73
CA PRO A 154 9.36 -0.48 7.36
C PRO A 154 8.14 -1.25 6.84
N PRO A 155 8.27 -2.53 6.45
CA PRO A 155 7.12 -3.38 6.14
C PRO A 155 6.15 -3.34 7.34
N GLN A 156 4.86 -3.09 7.10
CA GLN A 156 3.78 -2.70 8.03
C GLN A 156 3.40 -1.20 7.99
N THR A 157 4.24 -0.32 7.45
CA THR A 157 3.94 1.10 7.32
C THR A 157 3.54 1.51 5.90
N GLY A 158 2.26 1.68 5.51
CA GLY A 158 2.09 2.25 4.16
C GLY A 158 0.78 2.19 3.40
N MET A 159 0.73 3.09 2.40
CA MET A 159 -0.26 3.37 1.36
C MET A 159 -0.69 2.09 0.67
N GLY A 160 0.18 1.07 0.63
CA GLY A 160 -0.13 -0.24 0.09
C GLY A 160 -1.29 -0.98 0.78
N ARG A 161 -1.43 -0.90 2.12
CA ARG A 161 -2.61 -1.47 2.80
C ARG A 161 -3.89 -0.74 2.41
N GLN A 162 -3.84 0.59 2.31
CA GLN A 162 -4.98 1.39 1.85
C GLN A 162 -5.32 1.07 0.40
N GLN A 163 -4.32 0.90 -0.48
CA GLN A 163 -4.50 0.50 -1.88
C GLN A 163 -5.15 -0.88 -2.02
N LEU A 164 -4.83 -1.81 -1.13
CA LEU A 164 -5.50 -3.12 -1.04
C LEU A 164 -6.96 -2.97 -0.58
N LEU A 165 -7.22 -2.22 0.50
CA LEU A 165 -8.57 -2.00 1.01
C LEU A 165 -9.47 -1.28 -0.02
N LEU A 166 -8.92 -0.32 -0.77
CA LEU A 166 -9.66 0.36 -1.84
C LEU A 166 -10.04 -0.61 -2.97
N ARG A 167 -9.18 -1.58 -3.30
CA ARG A 167 -9.52 -2.64 -4.28
C ARG A 167 -10.65 -3.51 -3.79
N PHE A 168 -10.58 -3.99 -2.56
CA PHE A 168 -11.68 -4.76 -1.96
C PHE A 168 -12.98 -3.95 -1.89
N GLY A 169 -12.90 -2.65 -1.58
CA GLY A 169 -14.04 -1.74 -1.65
C GLY A 169 -14.63 -1.63 -3.05
N ARG A 170 -13.80 -1.52 -4.10
CA ARG A 170 -14.24 -1.51 -5.51
C ARG A 170 -14.93 -2.82 -5.90
N LEU A 171 -14.39 -3.95 -5.46
CA LEU A 171 -15.00 -5.26 -5.70
C LEU A 171 -16.38 -5.41 -5.06
N ALA A 172 -16.53 -4.92 -3.83
CA ALA A 172 -17.78 -4.99 -3.08
C ALA A 172 -18.94 -4.22 -3.75
N VAL A 173 -18.64 -3.25 -4.61
CA VAL A 173 -19.64 -2.45 -5.34
C VAL A 173 -19.61 -2.68 -6.85
N TYR A 174 -18.85 -3.66 -7.33
CA TYR A 174 -18.75 -3.94 -8.75
C TYR A 174 -20.03 -4.61 -9.25
N ASP A 175 -20.58 -4.08 -10.34
CA ASP A 175 -21.89 -4.44 -10.86
C ASP A 175 -21.86 -5.49 -12.00
N LYS A 176 -20.66 -5.94 -12.38
CA LYS A 176 -20.47 -6.98 -13.39
C LYS A 176 -20.03 -8.31 -12.76
N PRO A 177 -20.29 -9.44 -13.43
CA PRO A 177 -19.87 -10.75 -12.93
C PRO A 177 -18.36 -10.85 -12.73
N ILE A 178 -17.97 -11.38 -11.58
CA ILE A 178 -16.60 -11.73 -11.23
C ILE A 178 -16.64 -12.97 -10.34
N THR A 179 -15.77 -13.94 -10.60
CA THR A 179 -15.68 -15.18 -9.80
C THR A 179 -14.32 -15.31 -9.12
N LYS A 180 -13.28 -14.74 -9.73
CA LYS A 180 -11.91 -14.74 -9.21
C LYS A 180 -11.27 -13.37 -9.38
N TYR A 181 -10.50 -12.94 -8.39
CA TYR A 181 -9.76 -11.69 -8.42
C TYR A 181 -8.34 -11.89 -7.92
N SER A 182 -7.36 -11.46 -8.70
CA SER A 182 -5.95 -11.53 -8.28
C SER A 182 -5.24 -10.20 -8.43
N ILE A 183 -4.37 -9.91 -7.46
CA ILE A 183 -3.49 -8.75 -7.51
C ILE A 183 -2.08 -9.22 -7.86
N VAL A 184 -1.51 -8.72 -8.95
CA VAL A 184 -0.12 -9.01 -9.32
C VAL A 184 0.81 -8.04 -8.60
N MET A 185 1.81 -8.58 -7.92
CA MET A 185 2.82 -7.83 -7.17
C MET A 185 4.21 -8.42 -7.38
N ASP A 186 5.24 -7.59 -7.22
CA ASP A 186 6.66 -7.99 -7.28
C ASP A 186 7.33 -8.11 -5.91
N ILE A 187 6.77 -7.50 -4.86
CA ILE A 187 7.35 -7.51 -3.51
C ILE A 187 6.74 -8.61 -2.65
N ARG A 188 7.38 -9.79 -2.63
CA ARG A 188 6.94 -10.98 -1.85
C ARG A 188 6.64 -10.67 -0.38
N VAL A 189 7.50 -9.93 0.30
CA VAL A 189 7.32 -9.61 1.74
C VAL A 189 6.00 -8.87 1.98
N LEU A 190 5.57 -7.99 1.06
CA LEU A 190 4.28 -7.32 1.16
C LEU A 190 3.13 -8.28 0.87
N ALA A 191 3.26 -9.14 -0.14
CA ALA A 191 2.26 -10.15 -0.44
C ALA A 191 1.99 -11.08 0.75
N GLU A 192 3.04 -11.60 1.39
CA GLU A 192 2.94 -12.46 2.59
C GLU A 192 2.33 -11.72 3.80
N GLN A 193 2.44 -10.40 3.87
CA GLN A 193 1.76 -9.59 4.88
C GLN A 193 0.29 -9.39 4.54
N TYR A 194 -0.03 -9.04 3.30
CA TYR A 194 -1.39 -8.78 2.84
C TYR A 194 -2.25 -10.02 2.88
N ILE A 195 -1.70 -11.20 2.61
CA ILE A 195 -2.45 -12.46 2.65
C ILE A 195 -2.99 -12.81 4.04
N LYS A 196 -2.50 -12.14 5.09
CA LYS A 196 -3.05 -12.28 6.46
C LYS A 196 -4.38 -11.54 6.63
N LEU A 197 -4.74 -10.63 5.71
CA LEU A 197 -6.00 -9.90 5.70
C LEU A 197 -7.07 -10.73 4.99
N LYS A 198 -8.08 -11.20 5.71
CA LYS A 198 -9.15 -12.00 5.10
C LYS A 198 -10.29 -11.11 4.60
N PRO A 199 -10.60 -11.09 3.28
CA PRO A 199 -11.73 -10.33 2.75
C PRO A 199 -13.05 -11.07 2.99
N ILE A 200 -13.44 -11.23 4.25
CA ILE A 200 -14.58 -12.07 4.70
C ILE A 200 -15.95 -11.67 4.11
N HIS A 201 -16.05 -10.48 3.50
CA HIS A 201 -17.27 -9.97 2.87
C HIS A 201 -17.25 -10.07 1.35
N LEU A 202 -16.17 -10.56 0.75
CA LEU A 202 -16.10 -10.84 -0.69
C LEU A 202 -16.34 -12.34 -0.91
N ASP A 203 -17.43 -12.68 -1.58
CA ASP A 203 -17.80 -14.06 -1.92
C ASP A 203 -17.22 -14.47 -3.29
N ILE A 204 -15.91 -14.27 -3.45
CA ILE A 204 -15.15 -14.62 -4.65
C ILE A 204 -13.77 -15.13 -4.25
N GLU A 205 -13.14 -15.93 -5.12
CA GLU A 205 -11.77 -16.35 -4.90
C GLU A 205 -10.84 -15.14 -5.05
N THR A 206 -10.08 -14.82 -3.99
CA THR A 206 -9.11 -13.73 -4.01
C THR A 206 -7.69 -14.25 -3.80
N SER A 207 -6.74 -13.81 -4.62
CA SER A 207 -5.32 -14.17 -4.47
C SER A 207 -4.36 -13.02 -4.77
N ILE A 208 -3.09 -13.19 -4.41
CA ILE A 208 -1.96 -12.36 -4.83
C ILE A 208 -1.07 -13.20 -5.72
N ILE A 209 -0.80 -12.72 -6.93
CA ILE A 209 0.11 -13.33 -7.89
C ILE A 209 1.50 -12.70 -7.72
N ILE A 210 2.52 -13.53 -7.50
CA ILE A 210 3.92 -13.12 -7.49
C ILE A 210 4.62 -13.72 -8.71
N LEU A 211 5.23 -12.86 -9.54
CA LEU A 211 6.00 -13.30 -10.70
C LEU A 211 7.29 -14.02 -10.25
N ARG A 212 7.56 -15.22 -10.80
CA ARG A 212 8.74 -16.04 -10.55
C ARG A 212 9.42 -16.43 -11.87
N GLY A 213 10.37 -15.63 -12.33
CA GLY A 213 11.07 -15.92 -13.58
C GLY A 213 10.10 -15.96 -14.77
N THR A 214 9.85 -17.14 -15.34
CA THR A 214 8.90 -17.36 -16.44
C THR A 214 7.52 -17.87 -15.99
N ASP A 215 7.31 -18.05 -14.70
CA ASP A 215 6.07 -18.56 -14.11
C ASP A 215 5.55 -17.59 -13.04
N TYR A 216 4.46 -17.93 -12.37
CA TYR A 216 3.95 -17.18 -11.24
C TYR A 216 3.49 -18.11 -10.11
N GLU A 217 3.42 -17.56 -8.91
CA GLU A 217 2.86 -18.21 -7.73
C GLU A 217 1.63 -17.44 -7.27
N GLU A 218 0.57 -18.16 -6.92
CA GLU A 218 -0.61 -17.61 -6.28
C GLU A 218 -0.60 -17.85 -4.77
N LEU A 219 -0.83 -16.78 -4.00
CA LEU A 219 -1.08 -16.83 -2.57
C LEU A 219 -2.56 -16.45 -2.35
N HIS A 220 -3.35 -17.29 -1.67
CA HIS A 220 -4.79 -17.04 -1.46
C HIS A 220 -5.07 -16.42 -0.09
N PHE A 221 -5.97 -15.43 -0.04
CA PHE A 221 -6.33 -14.69 1.19
C PHE A 221 -7.14 -15.55 2.19
#